data_AF-A0A3L7V3K3-F1
#
_entry.id   AF-A0A3L7V3K3-F1
#
_cell.length_a   1.000
_cell.length_b   1.000
_cell.length_c   1.000
_cell.angle_alpha   90.00
_cell.angle_beta   90.00
_cell.angle_gamma   90.00
#
_symmetry.space_group_name_H-M   'P 1'
#
loop_
_entity.id
_entity.type
_entity.pdbx_description
1 polymer ?
#
loop_
_entity_poly.entity_id
_entity_poly.type
_entity_poly.pdbx_seq_one_letter_code
_entity_poly.pdbx_strand_id
1 'polypeptide(L)'
;TKGWLKASKRALGPAAEIIWDVPLGFEKKELLSPGEIVAIDMPLMESATFFQAGDLMRLDIQGRWPSPFNPLTGNFPAAYQKSDPETCLVHMGGEHPAQLIVPMMPARGIHAGPTAPATDSLTVGLGAEQHESPPTPHFSGARQAVCFTPR
;
A
#
# COMPACT_ATOMS: atom_id res chain seq x y z
N THR A 1 8.37 -0.57 -6.08
CA THR A 1 7.10 -0.99 -6.70
C THR A 1 6.10 0.16 -6.74
N LYS A 2 4.91 -0.01 -7.35
CA LYS A 2 3.81 0.97 -7.45
C LYS A 2 2.46 0.24 -7.36
N GLY A 3 1.42 0.94 -6.92
CA GLY A 3 0.03 0.50 -6.97
C GLY A 3 -0.88 1.62 -7.48
N TRP A 4 -2.06 1.26 -7.95
CA TRP A 4 -3.05 2.24 -8.41
C TRP A 4 -4.46 1.70 -8.24
N LEU A 5 -5.28 2.46 -7.51
CA LEU A 5 -6.65 2.10 -7.24
C LEU A 5 -7.53 3.34 -7.27
N LYS A 6 -8.62 3.26 -8.06
CA LYS A 6 -9.67 4.28 -7.99
C LYS A 6 -10.42 4.08 -6.68
N ALA A 7 -10.54 5.13 -5.86
CA ALA A 7 -11.18 5.03 -4.54
C ALA A 7 -12.63 4.50 -4.60
N SER A 8 -13.35 4.78 -5.69
CA SER A 8 -14.69 4.23 -5.90
C SER A 8 -14.74 2.74 -6.24
N LYS A 9 -13.58 2.09 -6.36
CA LYS A 9 -13.39 0.67 -6.67
C LYS A 9 -12.68 -0.07 -5.53
N ARG A 10 -12.68 0.50 -4.33
CA ARG A 10 -12.05 -0.03 -3.11
C ARG A 10 -12.67 -1.32 -2.56
N ALA A 11 -13.85 -1.72 -3.05
CA ALA A 11 -14.54 -2.90 -2.57
C ALA A 11 -13.65 -4.14 -2.70
N LEU A 12 -13.43 -4.83 -1.58
CA LEU A 12 -12.67 -6.07 -1.54
C LEU A 12 -13.48 -7.25 -2.08
N GLY A 13 -12.77 -8.23 -2.64
CA GLY A 13 -13.29 -9.54 -2.98
C GLY A 13 -13.29 -10.50 -1.78
N PRO A 14 -13.43 -11.81 -2.04
CA PRO A 14 -13.26 -12.84 -1.01
C PRO A 14 -11.92 -12.70 -0.31
N ALA A 15 -11.88 -12.88 1.00
CA ALA A 15 -10.65 -12.74 1.77
C ALA A 15 -9.55 -13.71 1.27
N ALA A 16 -8.34 -13.19 1.11
CA ALA A 16 -7.16 -14.00 0.82
C ALA A 16 -6.60 -14.62 2.11
N GLU A 17 -5.89 -15.74 1.96
CA GLU A 17 -5.17 -16.38 3.07
C GLU A 17 -3.97 -15.57 3.53
N ILE A 18 -3.37 -14.78 2.62
CA ILE A 18 -2.15 -14.03 2.86
C ILE A 18 -2.48 -12.54 3.03
N ILE A 19 -1.96 -11.92 4.09
CA ILE A 19 -2.33 -10.55 4.48
C ILE A 19 -1.97 -9.46 3.45
N TRP A 20 -0.93 -9.68 2.64
CA TRP A 20 -0.54 -8.74 1.58
C TRP A 20 -1.18 -9.04 0.23
N ASP A 21 -1.94 -10.13 0.11
CA ASP A 21 -2.80 -10.36 -1.04
C ASP A 21 -4.11 -9.60 -0.82
N VAL A 22 -4.34 -8.56 -1.65
CA VAL A 22 -5.47 -7.65 -1.55
C VAL A 22 -6.41 -7.90 -2.72
N PRO A 23 -7.32 -8.88 -2.62
CA PRO A 23 -8.26 -9.19 -3.68
C PRO A 23 -9.28 -8.06 -3.81
N LEU A 24 -9.34 -7.43 -4.98
CA LEU A 24 -10.30 -6.38 -5.30
C LEU A 24 -11.51 -6.97 -6.02
N GLY A 25 -12.71 -6.62 -5.57
CA GLY A 25 -13.95 -7.16 -6.12
C GLY A 25 -14.35 -6.51 -7.44
N PHE A 26 -14.08 -5.21 -7.62
CA PHE A 26 -14.38 -4.39 -8.82
C PHE A 26 -15.84 -4.34 -9.32
N GLU A 27 -16.75 -5.19 -8.81
CA GLU A 27 -18.13 -5.34 -9.27
C GLU A 27 -18.97 -4.06 -9.13
N LYS A 28 -18.74 -3.31 -8.05
CA LYS A 28 -19.53 -2.12 -7.73
C LYS A 28 -18.68 -0.86 -7.81
N LYS A 29 -19.36 0.28 -7.98
CA LYS A 29 -18.75 1.61 -7.87
C LYS A 29 -19.32 2.28 -6.63
N GLU A 30 -18.48 2.45 -5.61
CA GLU A 30 -18.84 3.10 -4.36
C GLU A 30 -18.41 4.56 -4.42
N LEU A 31 -19.30 5.45 -4.89
CA LEU A 31 -19.01 6.88 -4.94
C LEU A 31 -18.73 7.43 -3.55
N LEU A 32 -17.86 8.44 -3.47
CA LEU A 32 -17.53 9.12 -2.22
C LEU A 32 -18.26 10.45 -2.17
N SER A 33 -18.75 10.81 -0.99
CA SER A 33 -19.25 12.15 -0.70
C SER A 33 -18.12 13.04 -0.19
N PRO A 34 -18.17 14.36 -0.42
CA PRO A 34 -17.24 15.30 0.22
C PRO A 34 -17.25 15.13 1.74
N GLY A 35 -16.07 15.08 2.37
CA GLY A 35 -15.92 14.87 3.80
C GLY A 35 -16.01 13.40 4.27
N GLU A 36 -16.40 12.46 3.40
CA GLU A 36 -16.45 11.04 3.73
C GLU A 36 -15.03 10.47 3.93
N ILE A 37 -14.78 9.79 5.05
CA ILE A 37 -13.52 9.09 5.31
C ILE A 37 -13.72 7.61 4.94
N VAL A 38 -12.94 7.11 3.97
CA VAL A 38 -13.01 5.70 3.56
C VAL A 38 -11.65 5.03 3.65
N ALA A 39 -11.60 3.81 4.18
CA ALA A 39 -10.41 2.96 4.14
C ALA A 39 -10.19 2.41 2.73
N ILE A 40 -8.93 2.41 2.28
CA ILE A 40 -8.53 1.85 0.98
C ILE A 40 -7.36 0.90 1.17
N ASP A 41 -7.58 -0.37 0.87
CA ASP A 41 -6.54 -1.38 0.68
C ASP A 41 -6.04 -1.34 -0.77
N MET A 42 -4.81 -0.88 -0.98
CA MET A 42 -4.23 -0.70 -2.32
C MET A 42 -3.17 -1.78 -2.60
N PRO A 43 -3.42 -2.71 -3.54
CA PRO A 43 -2.39 -3.66 -3.93
C PRO A 43 -1.22 -2.93 -4.60
N LEU A 44 -0.01 -3.29 -4.19
CA LEU A 44 1.22 -2.90 -4.86
C LEU A 44 1.66 -4.03 -5.79
N MET A 45 2.24 -3.68 -6.94
CA MET A 45 2.83 -4.69 -7.83
C MET A 45 3.97 -5.45 -7.13
N GLU A 46 4.27 -6.64 -7.62
CA GLU A 46 5.32 -7.49 -7.09
C GLU A 46 6.69 -6.84 -7.29
N SER A 47 7.52 -6.90 -6.25
CA SER A 47 8.93 -6.55 -6.37
C SER A 47 9.75 -7.32 -5.34
N ALA A 48 10.96 -7.71 -5.74
CA ALA A 48 11.99 -8.16 -4.82
C ALA A 48 13.07 -7.07 -4.78
N THR A 49 13.30 -6.49 -3.60
CA THR A 49 14.31 -5.44 -3.42
C THR A 49 15.04 -5.72 -2.12
N PHE A 50 16.37 -5.77 -2.22
CA PHE A 50 17.24 -5.91 -1.07
C PHE A 50 17.57 -4.53 -0.52
N PHE A 51 17.46 -4.36 0.80
CA PHE A 51 17.82 -3.14 1.52
C PHE A 51 19.04 -3.41 2.40
N GLN A 52 20.09 -2.62 2.23
CA GLN A 52 21.27 -2.61 3.08
C GLN A 52 21.03 -1.76 4.33
N ALA A 53 21.88 -1.96 5.33
CA ALA A 53 21.89 -1.07 6.49
C ALA A 53 22.18 0.37 6.05
N GLY A 54 21.29 1.30 6.42
CA GLY A 54 21.35 2.71 6.01
C GLY A 54 20.50 3.05 4.79
N ASP A 55 19.94 2.05 4.08
CA ASP A 55 18.97 2.33 3.01
C ASP A 55 17.66 2.86 3.58
N LEU A 56 17.00 3.70 2.78
CA LEU A 56 15.69 4.26 3.11
C LEU A 56 14.62 3.70 2.18
N MET A 57 13.53 3.23 2.79
CA MET A 57 12.30 2.92 2.08
C MET A 57 11.37 4.13 2.16
N ARG A 58 10.87 4.57 1.00
CA ARG A 58 9.94 5.70 0.88
C ARG A 58 8.67 5.27 0.18
N LEU A 59 7.52 5.69 0.73
CA LEU A 59 6.21 5.56 0.12
C LEU A 59 5.73 6.94 -0.35
N ASP A 60 5.49 7.08 -1.65
CA ASP A 60 4.89 8.28 -2.24
C ASP A 60 3.41 8.02 -2.58
N ILE A 61 2.51 8.87 -2.05
CA ILE A 61 1.07 8.81 -2.31
C ILE A 61 0.65 10.02 -3.15
N GLN A 62 -0.01 9.77 -4.28
CA GLN A 62 -0.44 10.83 -5.19
C GLN A 62 -1.69 10.45 -5.99
N GLY A 63 -2.54 11.42 -6.30
CA GLY A 63 -3.76 11.25 -7.09
C GLY A 63 -3.55 11.16 -8.61
N ARG A 64 -2.30 11.02 -9.09
CA ARG A 64 -1.96 10.92 -10.51
C ARG A 64 -0.95 9.81 -10.76
N TRP A 65 -1.01 9.16 -11.92
CA TRP A 65 -0.02 8.14 -12.27
C TRP A 65 1.38 8.79 -12.45
N PRO A 66 2.47 8.20 -11.92
CA PRO A 66 3.82 8.68 -12.19
C PRO A 66 4.18 8.47 -13.67
N SER A 67 4.47 9.54 -14.41
CA SER A 67 4.88 9.50 -15.82
C SER A 67 3.87 8.82 -16.78
N PRO A 68 2.63 9.32 -16.92
CA PRO A 68 1.56 8.66 -17.69
C PRO A 68 1.80 8.56 -19.20
N PHE A 69 2.72 9.38 -19.73
CA PHE A 69 3.01 9.48 -21.17
C PHE A 69 4.48 9.30 -21.50
N ASN A 70 5.33 8.91 -20.53
CA ASN A 70 6.74 8.68 -20.82
C ASN A 70 6.90 7.28 -21.44
N PRO A 71 7.33 7.15 -22.71
CA PRO A 71 7.47 5.85 -23.35
C PRO A 71 8.66 5.03 -22.82
N LEU A 72 9.59 5.64 -22.09
CA LEU A 72 10.79 4.98 -21.54
C LEU A 72 10.62 4.52 -20.09
N THR A 73 9.79 5.22 -19.30
CA THR A 73 9.65 4.97 -17.84
C THR A 73 8.19 4.82 -17.38
N GLY A 74 7.24 5.10 -18.26
CA GLY A 74 5.81 5.08 -18.00
C GLY A 74 5.09 3.92 -18.66
N ASN A 75 3.81 3.74 -18.29
CA ASN A 75 2.91 2.86 -19.02
C ASN A 75 2.35 3.66 -20.20
N PHE A 76 2.77 3.32 -21.42
CA PHE A 76 2.32 4.02 -22.63
C PHE A 76 1.26 3.20 -23.38
N PRO A 77 0.05 3.73 -23.64
CA PRO A 77 -0.59 4.89 -22.98
C PRO A 77 -1.47 4.48 -21.80
N ALA A 78 -1.18 5.00 -20.60
CA ALA A 78 -2.07 4.93 -19.44
C ALA A 78 -3.17 6.01 -19.52
N ALA A 79 -4.01 5.94 -20.55
CA ALA A 79 -5.10 6.90 -20.82
C ALA A 79 -6.38 6.58 -20.01
N TYR A 80 -6.25 6.37 -18.70
CA TYR A 80 -7.40 6.13 -17.84
C TYR A 80 -8.33 7.35 -17.78
N GLN A 81 -9.64 7.09 -17.73
CA GLN A 81 -10.62 8.15 -17.51
C GLN A 81 -10.36 8.84 -16.17
N LYS A 82 -10.07 10.14 -16.24
CA LYS A 82 -9.79 10.97 -15.07
C LYS A 82 -11.08 11.23 -14.30
N SER A 83 -10.96 11.34 -12.97
CA SER A 83 -11.98 11.99 -12.15
C SER A 83 -11.78 13.51 -12.24
N ASP A 84 -12.79 14.26 -11.80
CA ASP A 84 -12.65 15.69 -11.59
C ASP A 84 -11.50 15.96 -10.59
N PRO A 85 -10.72 17.04 -10.79
CA PRO A 85 -9.63 17.37 -9.89
C PRO A 85 -10.17 17.74 -8.51
N GLU A 86 -9.73 17.02 -7.49
CA GLU A 86 -10.13 17.28 -6.11
C GLU A 86 -8.94 17.19 -5.15
N THR A 87 -9.09 17.81 -3.99
CA THR A 87 -8.11 17.66 -2.91
C THR A 87 -8.47 16.45 -2.07
N CYS A 88 -7.54 15.51 -1.97
CA CYS A 88 -7.67 14.35 -1.10
C CYS A 88 -6.82 14.53 0.15
N LEU A 89 -7.42 14.27 1.32
CA LEU A 89 -6.68 14.13 2.58
C LEU A 89 -6.33 12.66 2.79
N VAL A 90 -5.13 12.42 3.33
CA VAL A 90 -4.69 11.10 3.80
C VAL A 90 -4.64 11.16 5.32
N HIS A 91 -5.48 10.37 5.99
CA HIS A 91 -5.45 10.26 7.45
C HIS A 91 -4.47 9.18 7.87
N MET A 92 -3.67 9.49 8.90
CA MET A 92 -2.56 8.68 9.39
C MET A 92 -2.59 8.65 10.92
N GLY A 93 -2.52 7.47 11.53
CA GLY A 93 -2.47 7.28 12.99
C GLY A 93 -3.81 7.48 13.71
N GLY A 94 -3.78 7.34 15.04
CA GLY A 94 -4.97 7.45 15.90
C GLY A 94 -6.06 6.45 15.52
N GLU A 95 -7.28 6.94 15.34
CA GLU A 95 -8.45 6.16 14.89
C GLU A 95 -8.35 5.70 13.41
N HIS A 96 -7.35 6.18 12.67
CA HIS A 96 -7.12 5.85 11.26
C HIS A 96 -5.69 5.31 11.06
N PRO A 97 -5.38 4.10 11.58
CA PRO A 97 -4.04 3.53 11.55
C PRO A 97 -3.66 3.05 10.15
N ALA A 98 -3.18 3.97 9.32
CA ALA A 98 -2.65 3.67 8.01
C ALA A 98 -1.30 2.96 8.11
N GLN A 99 -1.05 2.03 7.19
CA GLN A 99 0.13 1.19 7.22
C GLN A 99 0.56 0.70 5.85
N LEU A 100 1.85 0.33 5.76
CA LEU A 100 2.44 -0.40 4.64
C LEU A 100 2.81 -1.81 5.12
N ILE A 101 2.30 -2.83 4.43
CA ILE A 101 2.68 -4.23 4.67
C ILE A 101 3.75 -4.62 3.65
N VAL A 102 4.91 -5.03 4.13
CA VAL A 102 6.05 -5.45 3.30
C VAL A 102 6.34 -6.93 3.58
N PRO A 103 6.21 -7.82 2.59
CA PRO A 103 6.63 -9.21 2.75
C PRO A 103 8.16 -9.27 2.90
N MET A 104 8.63 -9.92 3.95
CA MET A 104 10.05 -10.10 4.21
C MET A 104 10.47 -11.51 3.83
N MET A 105 11.52 -11.60 3.01
CA MET A 105 12.18 -12.87 2.76
C MET A 105 13.30 -13.03 3.79
N PRO A 106 13.32 -14.12 4.59
CA PRO A 106 14.42 -14.36 5.50
C PRO A 106 15.71 -14.47 4.69
N ALA A 107 16.78 -13.82 5.16
CA ALA A 107 18.11 -14.02 4.61
C ALA A 107 18.47 -15.49 4.84
N ARG A 108 18.35 -16.33 3.81
CA ARG A 108 18.75 -17.72 3.89
C ARG A 108 20.26 -17.71 4.12
N GLY A 109 20.71 -17.99 5.35
CA GLY A 109 22.10 -18.33 5.60
C GLY A 109 22.47 -19.43 4.62
N ILE A 110 23.59 -19.29 3.92
CA ILE A 110 24.03 -20.13 2.79
C ILE A 110 24.17 -21.64 3.16
N HIS A 111 23.84 -22.04 4.40
CA HIS A 111 23.98 -23.39 4.95
C HIS A 111 22.68 -24.08 5.42
N ALA A 112 21.50 -23.50 5.26
CA ALA A 112 20.25 -24.17 5.65
C ALA A 112 19.61 -24.89 4.46
N GLY A 113 19.36 -26.20 4.60
CA GLY A 113 18.64 -27.04 3.63
C GLY A 113 17.20 -26.56 3.37
N PRO A 114 16.42 -27.26 2.54
CA PRO A 114 15.12 -26.78 2.08
C PRO A 114 14.09 -26.84 3.21
N THR A 115 14.04 -25.81 4.03
CA THR A 115 12.88 -25.50 4.88
C THR A 115 12.00 -24.51 4.10
N ALA A 116 10.69 -24.76 4.09
CA ALA A 116 9.69 -23.91 3.45
C ALA A 116 9.85 -22.43 3.88
N PRO A 117 9.62 -21.46 2.99
CA PRO A 117 9.77 -20.05 3.36
C PRO A 117 8.75 -19.70 4.45
N ALA A 118 9.25 -19.30 5.61
CA ALA A 118 8.44 -18.62 6.61
C ALA A 118 7.85 -17.34 5.97
N THR A 119 6.54 -17.19 6.08
CA THR A 119 5.75 -16.09 5.54
C THR A 119 5.83 -14.91 6.51
N ASP A 120 7.00 -14.30 6.64
CA ASP A 120 7.18 -13.14 7.50
C ASP A 120 6.75 -11.86 6.76
N SER A 121 6.02 -10.98 7.44
CA SER A 121 5.76 -9.62 6.98
C SER A 121 6.12 -8.60 8.03
N LEU A 122 6.60 -7.45 7.55
CA LEU A 122 6.78 -6.25 8.36
C LEU A 122 5.60 -5.32 8.10
N THR A 123 4.93 -4.90 9.17
CA THR A 123 3.91 -3.84 9.12
C THR A 123 4.54 -2.54 9.60
N VAL A 124 4.55 -1.52 8.74
CA VAL A 124 5.07 -0.19 9.06
C VAL A 124 3.89 0.75 9.23
N GLY A 125 3.67 1.26 10.45
CA GLY A 125 2.70 2.30 10.72
C GLY A 125 3.10 3.61 10.06
N LEU A 126 2.16 4.29 9.42
CA LEU A 126 2.38 5.58 8.79
C LEU A 126 1.97 6.67 9.79
N GLY A 127 2.94 7.47 10.23
CA GLY A 127 2.75 8.65 11.08
C GLY A 127 3.33 9.88 10.40
N ALA A 128 2.78 11.06 10.68
CA ALA A 128 3.48 12.32 10.44
C ALA A 128 4.71 12.34 11.37
N GLU A 129 5.89 12.68 10.83
CA GLU A 129 7.20 12.53 11.46
C GLU A 129 7.21 12.73 12.98
N GLN A 130 7.58 11.68 13.72
CA GLN A 130 8.06 11.80 15.10
C GLN A 130 9.34 10.99 15.25
N HIS A 131 10.36 11.68 15.75
CA HIS A 131 11.67 11.16 16.10
C HIS A 131 11.54 10.25 17.32
N GLU A 132 11.40 8.94 17.13
CA GLU A 132 11.38 7.98 18.25
C GLU A 132 12.07 6.66 17.87
N SER A 133 12.71 6.07 18.89
CA SER A 133 13.55 4.86 18.90
C SER A 133 12.88 3.59 18.32
N PRO A 134 13.64 2.53 17.95
CA PRO A 134 13.13 1.46 17.08
C PRO A 134 11.96 0.68 17.72
N PRO A 135 10.86 0.44 16.98
CA PRO A 135 9.72 -0.27 17.51
C PRO A 135 10.00 -1.76 17.66
N THR A 136 9.50 -2.34 18.76
CA THR A 136 9.42 -3.79 18.98
C THR A 136 8.23 -4.33 18.18
N PRO A 137 8.32 -5.47 17.47
CA PRO A 137 7.22 -5.97 16.67
C PRO A 137 6.04 -6.38 17.54
N HIS A 138 4.91 -5.68 17.40
CA HIS A 138 3.61 -6.09 17.91
C HIS A 138 2.75 -6.58 16.74
N PHE A 139 2.24 -7.81 16.85
CA PHE A 139 1.31 -8.39 15.89
C PHE A 139 -0.12 -7.98 16.25
N SER A 140 -0.72 -7.14 15.42
CA SER A 140 -2.16 -6.87 15.40
C SER A 140 -2.59 -6.80 13.94
N GLY A 141 -3.72 -7.44 13.60
CA GLY A 141 -4.23 -7.64 12.24
C GLY A 141 -4.76 -6.37 11.56
N ALA A 142 -3.92 -5.34 11.50
CA ALA A 142 -4.19 -4.14 10.74
C ALA A 142 -3.93 -4.41 9.25
N ARG A 143 -4.76 -3.79 8.39
CA ARG A 143 -4.73 -3.89 6.93
C ARG A 143 -4.19 -2.60 6.33
N GLN A 144 -3.72 -2.61 5.09
CA GLN A 144 -3.15 -1.43 4.41
C GLN A 144 -4.23 -0.37 4.14
N ALA A 145 -4.76 0.29 5.16
CA ALA A 145 -5.83 1.25 5.00
C ALA A 145 -5.28 2.67 4.88
N VAL A 146 -5.31 3.25 3.69
CA VAL A 146 -5.18 4.71 3.58
C VAL A 146 -6.58 5.30 3.64
N CYS A 147 -6.84 6.13 4.65
CA CYS A 147 -8.11 6.81 4.79
C CYS A 147 -8.13 8.06 3.90
N PHE A 148 -9.02 8.09 2.91
CA PHE A 148 -9.16 9.22 2.00
C PHE A 148 -10.40 10.05 2.30
N THR A 149 -10.27 11.36 2.18
CA THR A 149 -11.40 12.30 2.20
C THR A 149 -11.32 13.26 1.02
N PRO A 150 -12.28 13.23 0.08
CA PRO A 150 -12.42 14.30 -0.90
C PRO A 150 -12.97 15.55 -0.20
N ARG A 151 -12.44 16.73 -0.51
CA ARG A 151 -13.01 18.01 -0.08
C ARG A 151 -14.11 18.51 -0.99
#